data_AF-A0A8J2VL44-F1
#
_entry.id   AF-A0A8J2VL44-F1
#
_cell.length_a   1.000
_cell.length_b   1.000
_cell.length_c   1.000
_cell.angle_alpha   90.00
_cell.angle_beta   90.00
_cell.angle_gamma   90.00
#
_symmetry.space_group_name_H-M   'P 1'
#
loop_
_entity.id
_entity.type
_entity.pdbx_description
1 polymer ?
#
loop_
_entity_poly.entity_id
_entity_poly.type
_entity_poly.pdbx_seq_one_letter_code
_entity_poly.pdbx_strand_id
1 'polypeptide(L)'
;MVSTNFDANRAWLSDEDLFQRLNVKDSQSLKDAMEEGRLQKKDELLVIKRGAEVHAFSTFQMAYHHTAQGKLAGEPYLVAF
;
A
#
# COMPACT_ATOMS: atom_id res chain seq x y z
N MET A 1 5.02 -15.39 -28.05
CA MET A 1 5.08 -14.79 -26.70
C MET A 1 6.05 -13.63 -26.80
N VAL A 2 5.58 -12.38 -26.70
CA VAL A 2 6.47 -11.20 -26.79
C VAL A 2 7.18 -11.09 -25.45
N SER A 3 8.51 -11.25 -25.42
CA SER A 3 9.28 -10.99 -24.21
C SER A 3 9.58 -9.50 -24.14
N THR A 4 9.02 -8.81 -23.16
CA THR A 4 9.41 -7.46 -22.80
C THR A 4 10.66 -7.55 -21.91
N ASN A 5 11.81 -7.08 -22.41
CA ASN A 5 12.99 -6.90 -21.57
C ASN A 5 12.85 -5.57 -20.80
N PHE A 6 13.00 -5.62 -19.49
CA PHE A 6 13.02 -4.43 -18.64
C PHE A 6 14.30 -3.62 -18.92
N ASP A 7 14.16 -2.35 -19.29
CA ASP A 7 15.27 -1.43 -19.54
C ASP A 7 15.46 -0.48 -18.35
N ALA A 8 16.36 -0.86 -17.44
CA ALA A 8 16.65 -0.11 -16.22
C ALA A 8 17.19 1.31 -16.49
N ASN A 9 17.84 1.55 -17.64
CA ASN A 9 18.41 2.87 -17.96
C ASN A 9 17.34 3.91 -18.30
N ARG A 10 16.12 3.45 -18.62
CA ARG A 10 14.97 4.31 -18.96
C ARG A 10 14.01 4.49 -17.80
N ALA A 11 14.18 3.72 -16.72
CA ALA A 11 13.34 3.81 -15.54
C ALA A 11 13.94 4.81 -14.53
N TRP A 12 13.08 5.56 -13.83
CA TRP A 12 13.48 6.36 -12.69
C TRP A 12 13.57 5.46 -11.46
N LEU A 13 14.70 4.76 -11.34
CA LEU A 13 14.98 3.84 -10.25
C LEU A 13 15.59 4.56 -9.06
N SER A 14 15.01 4.33 -7.89
CA SER A 14 15.60 4.75 -6.61
C SER A 14 16.14 3.52 -5.87
N ASP A 15 17.29 3.67 -5.20
CA ASP A 15 17.75 2.69 -4.21
C ASP A 15 16.95 2.77 -2.90
N GLU A 16 16.11 3.81 -2.73
CA GLU A 16 15.20 3.94 -1.59
C GLU A 16 13.99 3.00 -1.75
N ASP A 17 13.57 2.39 -0.63
CA ASP A 17 12.33 1.61 -0.58
C ASP A 17 11.13 2.56 -0.59
N LEU A 18 10.69 2.91 -1.80
CA LEU A 18 9.54 3.78 -2.02
C LEU A 18 8.21 3.08 -1.77
N PHE A 19 8.25 1.78 -1.45
CA PHE A 19 7.09 1.01 -1.02
C PHE A 19 7.16 0.73 0.48
N GLN A 20 6.58 1.63 1.26
CA GLN A 20 6.42 1.35 2.68
C GLN A 20 5.47 0.17 2.87
N ARG A 21 6.03 -0.99 3.21
CA ARG A 21 5.24 -2.19 3.52
C ARG A 21 4.25 -1.86 4.62
N LEU A 22 3.01 -2.30 4.45
CA LEU A 22 1.97 -2.16 5.47
C LEU A 22 2.45 -2.86 6.75
N ASN A 23 2.86 -2.07 7.74
CA ASN A 23 3.27 -2.54 9.06
C ASN A 23 2.36 -1.89 10.10
N VAL A 24 1.29 -2.60 10.47
CA VAL A 24 0.32 -2.13 11.46
C VAL A 24 0.94 -2.31 12.84
N LYS A 25 1.48 -1.22 13.41
CA LYS A 25 2.02 -1.21 14.78
C LYS A 25 0.92 -0.99 15.81
N ASP A 26 -0.04 -0.14 15.47
CA ASP A 26 -1.14 0.28 16.31
C ASP A 26 -2.43 0.31 15.49
N SER A 27 -3.56 0.17 16.17
CA SER A 27 -4.89 0.34 15.60
C SER A 27 -5.75 1.21 16.52
N GLN A 28 -6.65 2.00 15.94
CA GLN A 28 -7.64 2.77 16.70
C GLN A 28 -9.06 2.35 16.32
N SER A 29 -10.03 2.68 17.17
CA SER A 29 -11.42 2.40 16.84
C SER A 29 -11.90 3.28 15.68
N LEU A 30 -12.86 2.76 14.90
CA LEU A 30 -13.49 3.54 13.83
C LEU A 30 -14.16 4.82 14.37
N LYS A 31 -14.74 4.73 15.58
CA LYS A 31 -15.36 5.88 16.25
C LYS A 31 -14.34 6.99 16.49
N ASP A 32 -13.20 6.66 17.08
CA ASP A 32 -12.16 7.65 17.40
C ASP A 32 -11.61 8.28 16.11
N ALA A 33 -11.38 7.47 15.07
CA ALA A 33 -10.94 7.98 13.76
C ALA A 33 -11.93 8.97 13.12
N MET A 34 -13.23 8.78 13.33
CA MET A 34 -14.25 9.71 12.85
C MET A 34 -14.32 10.98 13.70
N GLU A 35 -14.23 10.86 15.03
CA GLU A 35 -14.23 12.00 15.95
C GLU A 35 -13.00 12.90 15.76
N GLU A 36 -11.85 12.32 15.44
CA GLU A 36 -10.60 13.03 15.09
C GLU A 36 -10.62 13.63 13.67
N GLY A 37 -11.67 13.37 12.88
CA GLY A 37 -11.78 13.85 11.50
C GLY A 37 -10.83 13.18 10.50
N ARG A 38 -10.19 12.07 10.87
CA ARG A 38 -9.32 11.27 9.98
C ARG A 38 -10.12 10.43 8.99
N LEU A 39 -11.38 10.14 9.31
CA LEU A 39 -12.35 9.48 8.43
C LEU A 39 -13.67 10.24 8.41
N GLN A 40 -14.29 10.30 7.25
CA GLN A 40 -15.64 10.82 7.03
C GLN A 40 -16.62 9.68 6.73
N LYS A 41 -17.92 9.94 6.92
CA LYS A 41 -18.98 8.94 6.67
C LYS A 41 -19.00 8.40 5.23
N LYS A 42 -18.46 9.15 4.28
CA LYS A 42 -18.39 8.77 2.86
C LYS A 42 -17.14 7.96 2.52
N ASP A 43 -16.18 7.87 3.43
CA ASP A 43 -14.92 7.20 3.15
C ASP A 43 -15.13 5.69 3.13
N GLU A 44 -14.56 5.04 2.12
CA GLU A 44 -14.72 3.61 1.92
C GLU A 44 -13.72 2.82 2.78
N LEU A 45 -14.22 1.74 3.36
CA LEU A 45 -13.45 0.84 4.21
C LEU A 45 -13.54 -0.58 3.67
N LEU A 46 -12.39 -1.24 3.56
CA LEU A 46 -12.33 -2.69 3.42
C LEU A 46 -12.43 -3.33 4.79
N VAL A 47 -13.54 -4.03 5.05
CA VAL A 47 -13.77 -4.73 6.32
C VAL A 47 -13.48 -6.21 6.14
N ILE A 48 -12.59 -6.74 6.97
CA ILE A 48 -12.24 -8.17 6.97
C ILE A 48 -12.46 -8.76 8.36
N LYS A 49 -12.82 -10.04 8.40
CA LYS A 49 -12.89 -10.83 9.62
C LYS A 49 -11.83 -11.92 9.59
N ARG A 50 -11.01 -12.01 10.64
CA ARG A 50 -10.01 -13.06 10.81
C ARG A 50 -10.11 -13.64 12.20
N GLY A 51 -10.53 -14.90 12.30
CA GLY A 51 -10.83 -15.52 13.58
C GLY A 51 -11.94 -14.77 14.32
N ALA A 52 -11.64 -14.34 15.55
CA ALA A 52 -12.57 -13.57 16.39
C ALA A 52 -12.49 -12.04 16.15
N GLU A 53 -11.58 -11.58 15.29
CA GLU A 53 -11.28 -10.16 15.12
C GLU A 53 -11.89 -9.60 13.82
N VAL A 54 -12.33 -8.35 13.88
CA VAL A 54 -12.80 -7.57 12.74
C VAL A 54 -11.88 -6.37 12.57
N HIS A 55 -11.35 -6.21 11.36
CA HIS A 55 -10.48 -5.10 11.00
C HIS A 55 -11.12 -4.28 9.88
N ALA A 56 -10.90 -2.97 9.90
CA ALA A 56 -11.30 -2.05 8.85
C ALA A 56 -10.09 -1.29 8.33
N PHE A 57 -9.92 -1.28 7.01
CA PHE A 57 -8.81 -0.61 6.33
C PHE A 57 -9.35 0.49 5.42
N SER A 58 -8.74 1.68 5.44
CA SER A 58 -9.07 2.75 4.49
C SER A 58 -8.65 2.36 3.07
N THR A 59 -9.61 2.28 2.15
CA THR A 59 -9.31 1.96 0.75
C THR A 59 -8.44 3.04 0.10
N PHE A 60 -8.65 4.30 0.48
CA PHE A 60 -7.83 5.42 0.02
C PHE A 60 -6.36 5.25 0.40
N GLN A 61 -6.06 4.89 1.65
CA GLN A 61 -4.69 4.64 2.09
C GLN A 61 -4.09 3.40 1.43
N MET A 62 -4.89 2.35 1.20
CA MET A 62 -4.45 1.16 0.47
C MET A 62 -4.15 1.46 -1.01
N ALA A 63 -4.87 2.39 -1.62
CA ALA A 63 -4.68 2.80 -3.01
C ALA A 63 -3.52 3.79 -3.20
N TYR A 64 -3.01 4.40 -2.13
CA TYR A 64 -2.06 5.50 -2.26
C TYR A 64 -0.67 5.06 -2.77
N HIS A 65 -0.33 3.78 -2.73
CA HIS A 65 0.97 3.27 -3.21
C HIS A 65 0.95 2.90 -4.70
N HIS A 66 1.13 3.91 -5.56
CA HIS A 66 1.07 3.74 -7.02
C HIS A 66 2.35 3.16 -7.64
N THR A 67 3.45 3.13 -6.87
CA THR A 67 4.74 2.63 -7.35
C THR A 67 5.42 1.83 -6.25
N ALA A 68 5.75 0.58 -6.51
CA ALA A 68 6.66 -0.23 -5.71
C ALA A 68 7.94 -0.46 -6.49
N GLN A 69 9.08 -0.01 -5.97
CA GLN A 69 10.38 -0.21 -6.61
C GLN A 69 11.50 -0.44 -5.59
N GLY A 70 12.61 -1.02 -6.06
CA GLY A 70 13.79 -1.32 -5.25
C GLY A 70 14.55 -2.54 -5.78
N LYS A 71 15.11 -3.36 -4.89
CA LYS A 71 15.80 -4.62 -5.24
C LYS A 71 15.04 -5.84 -4.70
N LEU A 72 14.78 -6.81 -5.57
CA LEU A 72 14.18 -8.10 -5.23
C LEU A 72 15.08 -9.21 -5.79
N ALA A 73 15.56 -10.10 -4.92
CA ALA A 73 16.51 -11.16 -5.29
C ALA A 73 17.80 -10.66 -5.99
N GLY A 74 18.22 -9.41 -5.71
CA GLY A 74 19.40 -8.79 -6.31
C GLY A 74 19.14 -8.02 -7.60
N GLU A 75 17.96 -8.13 -8.19
CA GLU A 75 17.58 -7.46 -9.43
C GLU A 75 16.71 -6.21 -9.16
N PRO A 76 16.86 -5.11 -9.93
CA PRO A 76 15.99 -3.96 -9.83
C PRO A 76 14.57 -4.33 -10.26
N TYR A 77 13.57 -3.86 -9.51
CA TYR A 77 12.17 -4.03 -9.88
C TYR A 77 11.44 -2.70 -9.79
N LEU A 78 10.43 -2.55 -10.65
CA LEU A 78 9.44 -1.49 -10.57
C LEU A 78 8.08 -2.08 -10.96
N VAL A 79 7.10 -1.92 -10.09
CA VAL A 79 5.70 -2.26 -10.30
C VAL A 79 4.90 -0.97 -10.10
N ALA A 80 4.14 -0.59 -11.11
CA ALA A 80 3.21 0.52 -11.04
C ALA A 80 1.80 0.01 -11.37
N PHE A 81 0.79 0.52 -10.66
CA PHE A 81 -0.62 0.16 -10.81
C PHE A 81 -1.43 1.37 -11.28
#